data_AF-A0A7X9ZHX9-F1
#
_entry.id   AF-A0A7X9ZHX9-F1
#
_cell.length_a   1.000
_cell.length_b   1.000
_cell.length_c   1.000
_cell.angle_alpha   90.00
_cell.angle_beta   90.00
_cell.angle_gamma   90.00
#
_symmetry.space_group_name_H-M   'P 1'
#
loop_
_entity.id
_entity.type
_entity.pdbx_description
1 polymer ?
#
loop_
_entity_poly.entity_id
_entity_poly.type
_entity_poly.pdbx_seq_one_letter_code
_entity_poly.pdbx_strand_id
1 'polypeptide(L)'
;MNKALINRSIKVTLIFMIIFFLLNYFTMKQPDIMSVVGRTLLATVAFFILYLVAFTILSSPERKMIYGTTIPIALIICILVGALFFTPQIGIISGLVIGIITGVIWELITRGNHGGK
;
A
#
# COMPACT_ATOMS: atom_id res chain seq x y z
N MET A 1 5.35 -18.98 -6.89
CA MET A 1 5.60 -17.61 -6.37
C MET A 1 6.82 -17.66 -5.45
N ASN A 2 7.77 -16.72 -5.58
CA ASN A 2 9.03 -16.78 -4.81
C ASN A 2 8.76 -16.58 -3.30
N LYS A 3 9.31 -17.46 -2.43
CA LYS A 3 9.11 -17.40 -0.97
C LYS A 3 9.50 -16.04 -0.37
N ALA A 4 10.56 -15.41 -0.88
CA ALA A 4 11.01 -14.09 -0.44
C ALA A 4 9.95 -13.00 -0.68
N LEU A 5 9.19 -13.13 -1.76
CA LEU A 5 8.20 -12.17 -2.21
C LEU A 5 6.91 -12.25 -1.37
N ILE A 6 6.48 -13.48 -1.05
CA ILE A 6 5.40 -13.74 -0.09
C ILE A 6 5.77 -13.15 1.28
N ASN A 7 6.99 -13.42 1.76
CA ASN A 7 7.43 -12.92 3.06
C ASN A 7 7.46 -11.38 3.11
N ARG A 8 7.93 -10.72 2.05
CA ARG A 8 7.88 -9.25 1.93
C ARG A 8 6.44 -8.73 1.93
N SER A 9 5.54 -9.37 1.20
CA SER A 9 4.12 -9.01 1.13
C SER A 9 3.44 -9.10 2.50
N ILE A 10 3.72 -10.17 3.25
CA ILE A 10 3.21 -10.37 4.61
C ILE A 10 3.72 -9.26 5.54
N LYS A 11 5.04 -8.96 5.52
CA LYS A 11 5.62 -7.90 6.36
C LYS A 11 4.98 -6.53 6.11
N VAL A 12 4.86 -6.15 4.84
CA VAL A 12 4.26 -4.87 4.44
C VAL A 12 2.79 -4.80 4.84
N THR A 13 2.05 -5.88 4.66
CA THR A 13 0.62 -5.96 5.00
C THR A 13 0.42 -5.89 6.52
N LEU A 14 1.29 -6.52 7.31
CA LEU A 14 1.25 -6.43 8.77
C LEU A 14 1.51 -4.99 9.25
N ILE A 15 2.50 -4.32 8.66
CA ILE A 15 2.78 -2.91 8.97
C ILE A 15 1.56 -2.03 8.66
N PHE A 16 0.95 -2.23 7.48
CA PHE A 16 -0.28 -1.54 7.10
C PHE A 16 -1.41 -1.80 8.09
N MET A 17 -1.63 -3.06 8.49
CA MET A 17 -2.68 -3.45 9.45
C MET A 17 -2.51 -2.71 10.78
N ILE A 18 -1.29 -2.71 11.33
CA ILE A 18 -0.99 -2.06 12.61
C ILE A 18 -1.23 -0.55 12.50
N ILE A 19 -0.68 0.10 11.48
CA ILE A 19 -0.83 1.55 11.29
C ILE A 19 -2.30 1.93 11.11
N PHE A 20 -3.02 1.21 10.25
CA PHE A 20 -4.43 1.49 9.97
C PHE A 20 -5.31 1.28 11.20
N PHE A 21 -5.05 0.23 11.98
CA PHE A 21 -5.75 -0.02 13.25
C PHE A 21 -5.53 1.13 14.22
N LEU A 22 -4.28 1.50 14.48
CA LEU A 22 -3.93 2.55 15.44
C LEU A 22 -4.58 3.88 15.04
N LEU A 23 -4.50 4.25 13.76
CA LEU A 23 -5.11 5.49 13.28
C LEU A 23 -6.62 5.49 13.43
N ASN A 24 -7.32 4.42 13.03
CA ASN A 24 -8.77 4.37 13.20
C ASN A 24 -9.20 4.35 14.67
N TYR A 25 -8.43 3.68 15.53
CA TYR A 25 -8.69 3.63 16.96
C TYR A 25 -8.54 5.01 17.62
N PHE A 26 -7.45 5.73 17.33
CA PHE A 26 -7.17 7.03 17.96
C PHE A 26 -7.96 8.19 17.37
N THR A 27 -8.41 8.11 16.12
CA THR A 27 -9.21 9.16 15.49
C THR A 27 -10.71 9.09 15.86
N MET A 28 -11.19 7.98 16.45
CA MET A 28 -12.58 7.83 16.86
C MET A 28 -12.89 8.54 18.18
N LYS A 29 -13.95 9.38 18.18
CA LYS A 29 -14.44 10.07 19.39
C LYS A 29 -15.10 9.12 20.42
N GLN A 30 -15.70 8.04 19.95
CA GLN A 30 -16.24 6.95 20.78
C GLN A 30 -15.81 5.62 20.15
N PRO A 31 -14.79 4.95 20.70
CA PRO A 31 -14.23 3.76 20.05
C PRO A 31 -15.14 2.55 20.27
N ASP A 32 -15.89 2.17 19.23
CA ASP A 32 -16.40 0.81 19.09
C ASP A 32 -15.28 -0.08 18.54
N ILE A 33 -14.60 -0.78 19.45
CA ILE A 33 -13.45 -1.63 19.15
C ILE A 33 -13.80 -2.71 18.12
N MET A 34 -15.00 -3.28 18.20
CA MET A 34 -15.45 -4.36 17.30
C MET A 34 -15.54 -3.84 15.85
N SER A 35 -16.10 -2.64 15.69
CA SER A 35 -16.19 -1.96 14.40
C SER A 35 -14.81 -1.60 13.82
N VAL A 36 -13.87 -1.13 14.66
CA VAL A 36 -12.50 -0.82 14.22
C VAL A 36 -11.76 -2.06 13.77
N VAL A 37 -11.85 -3.16 14.52
CA VAL A 37 -11.23 -4.44 14.15
C VAL A 37 -11.79 -4.95 12.83
N GLY A 38 -13.12 -4.94 12.66
CA GLY A 38 -13.76 -5.40 11.43
C GLY A 38 -13.30 -4.61 10.19
N ARG A 39 -13.29 -3.28 10.27
CA ARG A 39 -12.80 -2.40 9.19
C ARG A 39 -11.33 -2.62 8.89
N THR A 40 -10.51 -2.80 9.92
CA THR A 40 -9.07 -3.06 9.80
C THR A 40 -8.80 -4.37 9.08
N LEU A 41 -9.49 -5.45 9.48
CA LEU A 41 -9.36 -6.76 8.84
C LEU A 41 -9.75 -6.70 7.36
N LEU A 42 -10.90 -6.09 7.04
CA LEU A 42 -11.36 -5.93 5.66
C LEU A 42 -10.35 -5.12 4.82
N ALA A 43 -9.87 -3.99 5.33
CA ALA A 43 -8.88 -3.17 4.64
C ALA A 43 -7.56 -3.92 4.43
N THR A 44 -7.12 -4.69 5.43
CA THR A 44 -5.88 -5.47 5.38
C THR A 44 -5.97 -6.60 4.35
N VAL A 45 -7.08 -7.33 4.32
CA VAL A 45 -7.31 -8.40 3.32
C VAL A 45 -7.38 -7.80 1.93
N ALA A 46 -8.11 -6.69 1.73
CA ALA A 46 -8.17 -6.01 0.44
C ALA A 46 -6.79 -5.55 -0.03
N PHE A 47 -6.01 -4.91 0.86
CA PHE A 47 -4.65 -4.48 0.55
C PHE A 47 -3.73 -5.66 0.22
N PHE A 48 -3.79 -6.75 0.98
CA PHE A 48 -3.01 -7.96 0.72
C PHE A 48 -3.30 -8.54 -0.67
N ILE A 49 -4.58 -8.65 -1.04
CA ILE A 49 -5.00 -9.14 -2.35
C ILE A 49 -4.49 -8.21 -3.45
N LEU A 50 -4.69 -6.90 -3.32
CA LEU A 50 -4.21 -5.90 -4.29
C LEU A 50 -2.69 -5.99 -4.46
N TYR A 51 -1.95 -6.11 -3.36
CA TYR A 51 -0.50 -6.21 -3.38
C TYR A 51 -0.04 -7.51 -4.04
N LEU A 52 -0.67 -8.65 -3.75
CA LEU A 52 -0.38 -9.92 -4.42
C LEU A 52 -0.70 -9.87 -5.92
N VAL A 53 -1.86 -9.35 -6.30
CA VAL A 53 -2.28 -9.23 -7.71
C VAL A 53 -1.30 -8.34 -8.47
N ALA A 54 -0.95 -7.17 -7.92
CA ALA A 54 0.06 -6.28 -8.51
C ALA A 54 1.38 -7.03 -8.74
N PHE A 55 1.87 -7.76 -7.75
CA PHE A 55 3.11 -8.55 -7.88
C PHE A 55 3.03 -9.72 -8.86
N THR A 56 1.83 -10.26 -9.08
CA THR A 56 1.62 -11.39 -9.99
C THR A 56 1.55 -10.93 -11.44
N ILE A 57 0.88 -9.79 -11.70
CA ILE A 57 0.75 -9.19 -13.03
C ILE A 57 2.08 -8.63 -13.54
N LEU A 58 2.93 -8.11 -12.64
CA LEU A 58 4.23 -7.59 -13.02
C LEU A 58 5.12 -8.75 -13.47
N SER A 59 5.50 -8.77 -14.75
CA SER A 59 6.27 -9.87 -15.34
C SER A 59 7.77 -9.78 -15.00
N SER A 60 8.34 -8.57 -14.91
CA SER A 60 9.77 -8.38 -14.67
C SER A 60 10.13 -8.20 -13.18
N PRO A 61 11.29 -8.72 -12.73
CA PRO A 61 11.81 -8.49 -11.38
C PRO A 61 11.96 -7.00 -11.05
N GLU A 62 12.34 -6.19 -12.04
CA GLU A 62 12.50 -4.74 -11.92
C GLU A 62 11.20 -4.03 -11.58
N ARG A 63 10.12 -4.32 -12.31
CA ARG A 63 8.80 -3.74 -12.04
C ARG A 63 8.29 -4.19 -10.68
N LYS A 64 8.50 -5.45 -10.30
CA LYS A 64 8.17 -5.94 -8.95
C LYS A 64 8.88 -5.16 -7.84
N MET A 65 10.13 -4.77 -8.07
CA MET A 65 10.87 -3.93 -7.12
C MET A 65 10.30 -2.50 -7.04
N ILE A 66 10.02 -1.89 -8.19
CA ILE A 66 9.46 -0.52 -8.26
C ILE A 66 8.10 -0.46 -7.57
N TYR A 67 7.11 -1.22 -8.04
CA TYR A 67 5.75 -1.16 -7.52
C TYR A 67 5.64 -1.76 -6.11
N GLY A 68 6.46 -2.76 -5.80
CA GLY A 68 6.55 -3.33 -4.45
C GLY A 68 7.22 -2.46 -3.39
N THR A 69 7.78 -1.33 -3.81
CA THR A 69 8.34 -0.33 -2.89
C THR A 69 7.48 0.93 -2.88
N THR A 70 7.08 1.41 -4.06
CA THR A 70 6.29 2.65 -4.20
C THR A 70 4.87 2.52 -3.63
N ILE A 71 4.15 1.43 -3.91
CA ILE A 71 2.76 1.25 -3.43
C ILE A 71 2.68 1.28 -1.89
N PRO A 72 3.48 0.49 -1.14
CA PRO A 72 3.44 0.51 0.31
C PRO A 72 3.79 1.88 0.92
N ILE A 73 4.82 2.53 0.39
CA ILE A 73 5.27 3.83 0.88
C ILE A 73 4.19 4.88 0.66
N ALA A 74 3.64 4.96 -0.56
CA ALA A 74 2.58 5.90 -0.89
C ALA A 74 1.34 5.68 -0.01
N LEU A 75 0.97 4.43 0.23
CA LEU A 75 -0.15 4.08 1.12
C LEU A 75 0.09 4.54 2.55
N ILE A 76 1.25 4.26 3.13
CA ILE A 76 1.55 4.67 4.52
C ILE A 76 1.49 6.20 4.63
N ILE A 77 2.13 6.92 3.71
CA ILE A 77 2.16 8.39 3.73
C ILE A 77 0.75 8.96 3.57
N CYS A 78 -0.01 8.49 2.59
CA CYS A 78 -1.35 9.03 2.32
C CYS A 78 -2.36 8.67 3.41
N ILE A 79 -2.21 7.52 4.08
CA ILE A 79 -3.03 7.17 5.24
C ILE A 79 -2.74 8.09 6.42
N LEU A 80 -1.47 8.41 6.69
CA LEU A 80 -1.09 9.36 7.74
C LEU A 80 -1.66 10.75 7.45
N VAL A 81 -1.50 11.23 6.22
CA VAL A 81 -2.07 12.52 5.77
C VAL A 81 -3.60 12.49 5.83
N GLY A 82 -4.23 11.41 5.36
CA GLY A 82 -5.67 11.22 5.38
C GLY A 82 -6.23 11.20 6.79
N ALA A 83 -5.54 10.58 7.75
CA ALA A 83 -5.94 10.58 9.16
C ALA A 83 -5.78 11.96 9.83
N LEU A 84 -4.83 12.78 9.38
CA LEU A 84 -4.59 14.13 9.93
C LEU A 84 -5.55 15.18 9.38
N PHE A 85 -5.83 15.16 8.07
CA PHE A 85 -6.56 16.23 7.38
C PHE A 85 -7.97 15.84 6.91
N PHE A 86 -8.26 14.55 6.77
CA PHE A 86 -9.50 14.05 6.17
C PHE A 86 -10.01 12.81 6.92
N THR A 87 -10.24 11.70 6.21
CA THR A 87 -10.51 10.38 6.79
C THR A 87 -9.45 9.37 6.35
N PRO A 88 -9.16 8.33 7.17
CA PRO A 88 -8.23 7.27 6.79
C PRO A 88 -8.62 6.56 5.47
N GLN A 89 -9.92 6.47 5.16
CA GLN A 89 -10.39 5.85 3.90
C GLN A 89 -9.95 6.65 2.67
N ILE A 90 -10.04 7.99 2.72
CA ILE A 90 -9.57 8.86 1.63
C ILE A 90 -8.06 8.70 1.45
N GLY A 91 -7.31 8.59 2.55
CA GLY A 91 -5.88 8.33 2.54
C GLY A 91 -5.48 7.00 1.87
N ILE A 92 -6.28 5.94 2.05
CA ILE A 92 -6.06 4.67 1.35
C ILE A 92 -6.26 4.83 -0.16
N ILE A 93 -7.37 5.45 -0.57
CA ILE A 93 -7.71 5.59 -1.98
C ILE A 93 -6.66 6.45 -2.70
N SER A 94 -6.31 7.61 -2.12
CA SER A 94 -5.28 8.47 -2.68
C SER A 94 -3.90 7.80 -2.68
N GLY A 95 -3.56 7.05 -1.63
CA GLY A 95 -2.30 6.30 -1.53
C GLY A 95 -2.13 5.24 -2.61
N LEU A 96 -3.20 4.50 -2.91
CA LEU A 96 -3.21 3.53 -4.01
C LEU A 96 -3.01 4.22 -5.37
N VAL A 97 -3.77 5.28 -5.63
CA VAL A 97 -3.68 6.03 -6.90
C VAL A 97 -2.29 6.63 -7.09
N ILE A 98 -1.78 7.34 -6.07
CA ILE A 98 -0.46 7.97 -6.10
C ILE A 98 0.65 6.92 -6.19
N GLY A 99 0.52 5.80 -5.49
CA GLY A 99 1.49 4.69 -5.55
C GLY A 99 1.62 4.11 -6.96
N ILE A 100 0.49 3.90 -7.65
CA ILE A 100 0.48 3.42 -9.05
C ILE A 100 1.12 4.47 -9.97
N ILE A 101 0.71 5.74 -9.88
CA ILE A 101 1.26 6.82 -10.71
C ILE A 101 2.77 6.95 -10.50
N THR A 102 3.23 6.93 -9.25
CA THR A 102 4.66 7.01 -8.91
C THR A 102 5.43 5.83 -9.49
N GLY A 103 4.88 4.61 -9.42
CA GLY A 103 5.48 3.44 -10.04
C GLY A 103 5.58 3.55 -11.56
N VAL A 104 4.56 4.10 -12.23
CA VAL A 104 4.57 4.35 -13.68
C VAL A 104 5.63 5.38 -14.05
N ILE A 105 5.70 6.51 -13.33
CA ILE A 105 6.71 7.56 -13.58
C ILE A 105 8.12 6.98 -13.42
N TRP A 106 8.36 6.22 -12.34
CA TRP A 106 9.65 5.56 -12.12
C TRP A 106 10.00 4.59 -13.26
N GLU A 107 9.03 3.79 -13.69
CA GLU A 107 9.21 2.85 -14.80
C GLU A 107 9.58 3.57 -16.10
N LEU A 108 8.93 4.70 -16.41
CA LEU A 108 9.23 5.51 -17.60
C LEU A 108 10.64 6.10 -17.56
N ILE A 109 11.06 6.67 -16.42
CA ILE A 109 12.40 7.22 -16.23
C ILE A 109 13.46 6.12 -16.38
N THR A 110 13.21 4.95 -15.80
CA THR A 110 14.14 3.81 -15.85
C THR A 110 14.29 3.30 -17.28
N ARG A 111 13.20 3.19 -18.04
CA ARG A 111 13.24 2.80 -19.47
C ARG A 111 13.98 3.82 -20.32
N GLY A 112 13.78 5.12 -20.07
CA GLY A 112 14.50 6.20 -20.77
C GLY A 112 16.02 6.15 -20.56
N ASN A 113 16.48 5.79 -19.35
CA ASN A 113 17.91 5.63 -19.05
C ASN A 113 18.54 4.37 -19.67
N HIS A 114 17.75 3.32 -19.95
CA HIS A 114 18.26 2.07 -20.55
C HIS A 114 18.13 2.02 -22.09
N GLY A 115 17.28 2.87 -22.69
CA GLY A 115 17.14 3.02 -24.15
C GLY A 115 18.07 4.06 -24.79
N GLY A 116 18.93 4.71 -23.99
CA GLY A 116 19.92 5.71 -24.44
C GLY A 116 21.29 5.11 -24.80
N LYS A 117 21.33 3.89 -25.35
CA LYS A 117 22.52 3.32 -26.00
C LYS A 117 22.20 2.97 -27.44
#